data_AF-A0A6B8M5J5-F1
#
_entry.id   AF-A0A6B8M5J5-F1
#
_cell.length_a   1.000
_cell.length_b   1.000
_cell.length_c   1.000
_cell.angle_alpha   90.00
_cell.angle_beta   90.00
_cell.angle_gamma   90.00
#
_symmetry.space_group_name_H-M   'P 1'
#
loop_
_entity.id
_entity.type
_entity.pdbx_description
1 polymer ?
#
loop_
_entity_poly.entity_id
_entity_poly.type
_entity_poly.pdbx_seq_one_letter_code
_entity_poly.pdbx_strand_id
1 'polypeptide(L)'
;MKTPSIVATVAALQGAAGVALAAAAAHVDANPLLSTASQFLTLHAAAGLALAALARTAPAYPRFLSAATFLLQAGVTLFSADLAARVYLGGKLFPFAAPMGGSATILAWLALAVWGALGIARRG
;
A
#
# COMPACT_ATOMS: atom_id res chain seq x y z
N MET A 1 2.92 18.99 9.73
CA MET A 1 2.61 19.36 8.33
C MET A 1 3.27 18.46 7.27
N LYS A 2 4.29 17.64 7.56
CA LYS A 2 5.01 16.86 6.53
C LYS A 2 4.39 15.49 6.17
N THR A 3 3.66 14.87 7.10
CA THR A 3 3.15 13.50 6.95
C THR A 3 2.35 13.24 5.68
N PRO A 4 1.38 14.09 5.28
CA PRO A 4 0.62 13.86 4.04
C PRO A 4 1.49 13.88 2.79
N SER A 5 2.52 14.74 2.75
CA SER A 5 3.45 14.79 1.63
C SER A 5 4.32 13.52 1.57
N ILE A 6 4.77 12.98 2.71
CA ILE A 6 5.53 11.73 2.75
C ILE A 6 4.69 10.58 2.21
N VAL A 7 3.45 10.45 2.70
CA VAL A 7 2.51 9.42 2.20
C VAL A 7 2.31 9.57 0.69
N ALA A 8 2.07 10.78 0.20
CA ALA A 8 1.87 11.01 -1.23
C ALA A 8 3.10 10.63 -2.06
N THR A 9 4.31 10.95 -1.58
CA THR A 9 5.56 10.57 -2.25
C THR A 9 5.70 9.05 -2.33
N VAL A 10 5.48 8.34 -1.22
CA VAL A 10 5.54 6.86 -1.20
C VAL A 10 4.48 6.26 -2.12
N ALA A 11 3.25 6.78 -2.09
CA ALA A 11 2.17 6.32 -2.95
C ALA A 11 2.49 6.53 -4.44
N ALA A 12 3.07 7.68 -4.81
CA ALA A 12 3.49 7.96 -6.18
C ALA A 12 4.59 6.97 -6.65
N LEU A 13 5.56 6.67 -5.79
CA LEU A 13 6.58 5.66 -6.08
C LEU A 13 5.98 4.25 -6.23
N GLN A 14 5.02 3.89 -5.38
CA GLN A 14 4.28 2.64 -5.51
C GLN A 14 3.52 2.57 -6.83
N GLY A 15 2.84 3.65 -7.23
CA GLY A 15 2.14 3.73 -8.51
C GLY A 15 3.10 3.55 -9.71
N ALA A 16 4.24 4.24 -9.69
CA ALA A 16 5.26 4.09 -10.73
C ALA A 16 5.80 2.65 -10.80
N ALA A 17 6.10 2.04 -9.66
CA ALA A 17 6.52 0.64 -9.59
C ALA A 17 5.41 -0.31 -10.08
N GLY A 18 4.16 -0.05 -9.73
CA GLY A 18 3.01 -0.82 -10.19
C GLY A 18 2.87 -0.82 -11.71
N VAL A 19 3.00 0.35 -12.34
CA VAL A 19 2.98 0.48 -13.81
C VAL A 19 4.19 -0.23 -14.44
N ALA A 20 5.38 -0.10 -13.85
CA ALA A 20 6.57 -0.79 -14.34
C ALA A 20 6.40 -2.32 -14.31
N LEU A 21 5.83 -2.87 -13.22
CA LEU A 21 5.54 -4.30 -13.12
C LEU A 21 4.41 -4.72 -14.06
N ALA A 22 3.43 -3.86 -14.35
CA ALA A 22 2.40 -4.13 -15.37
C ALA A 22 3.04 -4.28 -16.76
N ALA A 23 3.93 -3.34 -17.11
CA ALA A 23 4.64 -3.36 -18.39
C ALA A 23 5.53 -4.60 -18.50
N ALA A 24 6.24 -4.97 -17.43
CA ALA A 24 7.02 -6.19 -17.39
C ALA A 24 6.15 -7.44 -17.56
N ALA A 25 4.99 -7.50 -16.89
CA ALA A 25 4.02 -8.58 -17.03
C ALA A 25 3.45 -8.69 -18.46
N ALA A 26 3.34 -7.58 -19.18
CA ALA A 26 2.77 -7.54 -20.52
C ALA A 26 3.79 -7.81 -21.64
N HIS A 27 5.04 -7.35 -21.47
CA HIS A 27 6.03 -7.30 -22.55
C HIS A 27 7.29 -8.13 -22.32
N VAL A 28 7.63 -8.45 -21.06
CA VAL A 28 8.88 -9.14 -20.73
C VAL A 28 8.63 -10.59 -20.34
N ASP A 29 7.74 -10.80 -19.37
CA ASP A 29 7.41 -12.13 -18.84
C ASP A 29 5.96 -12.12 -18.36
N ALA A 30 5.10 -12.96 -18.93
CA ALA A 30 3.68 -13.09 -18.60
C ALA A 30 3.42 -13.76 -17.24
N ASN A 31 4.27 -13.47 -16.25
CA ASN A 31 4.25 -14.08 -14.93
C ASN A 31 3.09 -13.51 -14.07
N PRO A 32 2.18 -14.37 -13.56
CA PRO A 32 1.05 -13.94 -12.72
C PRO A 32 1.47 -13.20 -11.44
N LEU A 33 2.68 -13.44 -10.92
CA LEU A 33 3.19 -12.75 -9.74
C LEU A 33 3.47 -11.26 -10.02
N LEU A 34 3.99 -10.93 -11.21
CA LEU A 34 4.21 -9.54 -11.61
C LEU A 34 2.88 -8.79 -11.79
N SER A 35 1.90 -9.44 -12.42
CA SER A 35 0.54 -8.90 -12.57
C SER A 35 -0.11 -8.63 -11.20
N THR A 36 0.01 -9.59 -10.27
CA THR A 36 -0.51 -9.44 -8.90
C THR A 36 0.20 -8.31 -8.15
N ALA A 37 1.53 -8.26 -8.20
CA ALA A 37 2.33 -7.21 -7.55
C ALA A 37 1.99 -5.81 -8.10
N SER A 38 1.79 -5.71 -9.41
CA SER A 38 1.36 -4.49 -10.10
C SER A 38 -0.01 -4.01 -9.62
N GLN A 39 -1.00 -4.90 -9.59
CA GLN A 39 -2.35 -4.57 -9.14
C GLN A 39 -2.35 -4.11 -7.68
N PHE A 40 -1.64 -4.84 -6.81
CA PHE A 40 -1.48 -4.46 -5.41
C PHE A 40 -0.86 -3.07 -5.26
N LEU A 41 0.26 -2.79 -5.94
CA LEU A 41 0.91 -1.48 -5.87
C LEU A 41 0.00 -0.36 -6.39
N THR A 42 -0.62 -0.54 -7.55
CA THR A 42 -1.40 0.51 -8.21
C THR A 42 -2.68 0.86 -7.44
N LEU A 43 -3.43 -0.16 -6.99
CA LEU A 43 -4.66 0.05 -6.22
C LEU A 43 -4.38 0.75 -4.89
N HIS A 44 -3.35 0.31 -4.18
CA HIS A 44 -3.03 0.88 -2.87
C HIS A 44 -2.25 2.19 -2.97
N ALA A 45 -1.57 2.47 -4.08
CA ALA A 45 -1.06 3.80 -4.37
C ALA A 45 -2.19 4.82 -4.51
N ALA A 46 -3.26 4.48 -5.24
CA ALA A 46 -4.44 5.34 -5.35
C ALA A 46 -5.09 5.57 -3.97
N ALA A 47 -5.22 4.51 -3.16
CA ALA A 47 -5.68 4.63 -1.78
C ALA A 47 -4.75 5.52 -0.93
N GLY A 48 -3.43 5.38 -1.05
CA GLY A 48 -2.44 6.19 -0.34
C GLY A 48 -2.52 7.67 -0.69
N LEU A 49 -2.70 8.02 -1.97
CA LEU A 49 -2.93 9.41 -2.40
C LEU A 49 -4.24 9.97 -1.84
N ALA A 50 -5.32 9.18 -1.83
CA ALA A 50 -6.59 9.57 -1.24
C ALA A 50 -6.47 9.80 0.28
N LEU A 51 -5.78 8.92 0.99
CA LEU A 51 -5.52 9.05 2.43
C LEU A 51 -4.62 10.26 2.74
N ALA A 52 -3.63 10.55 1.90
CA ALA A 52 -2.83 11.77 2.00
C ALA A 52 -3.68 13.03 1.82
N ALA A 53 -4.59 13.05 0.84
CA ALA A 53 -5.53 14.15 0.64
C ALA A 53 -6.47 14.29 1.86
N LEU A 54 -7.00 13.18 2.36
CA LEU A 54 -7.86 13.15 3.55
C LEU A 54 -7.13 13.67 4.80
N ALA A 55 -5.85 13.32 4.99
CA ALA A 55 -5.07 13.80 6.11
C ALA A 55 -4.86 15.34 6.09
N ARG A 56 -4.99 15.99 4.93
CA ARG A 56 -4.91 17.46 4.80
C ARG A 56 -6.19 18.17 5.25
N THR A 57 -7.32 17.49 5.38
CA THR A 57 -8.59 18.09 5.83
C THR A 57 -8.69 18.22 7.35
N ALA A 58 -7.60 17.94 8.08
CA ALA A 58 -7.54 17.90 9.54
C ALA A 58 -8.64 17.02 10.17
N PRO A 59 -8.73 15.74 9.78
CA PRO A 59 -9.81 14.88 10.24
C PRO A 59 -9.63 14.49 11.71
N ALA A 60 -10.68 13.94 12.31
CA ALA A 60 -10.61 13.37 13.66
C ALA A 60 -9.56 12.24 13.70
N TYR A 61 -8.87 12.10 14.84
CA TYR A 61 -7.84 11.08 15.06
C TYR A 61 -6.73 11.04 13.98
N PRO A 62 -6.06 12.17 13.67
CA PRO A 62 -5.13 12.26 12.54
C PRO A 62 -3.89 11.36 12.69
N ARG A 63 -3.47 11.07 13.93
CA ARG A 63 -2.37 10.14 14.22
C ARG A 63 -2.74 8.69 13.90
N PHE A 64 -3.98 8.28 14.19
CA PHE A 64 -4.49 6.96 13.84
C PHE A 64 -4.48 6.81 12.31
N LEU A 65 -5.14 7.74 11.59
CA LEU A 65 -5.17 7.72 10.12
C LEU A 65 -3.76 7.59 9.53
N SER A 66 -2.81 8.38 10.05
CA SER A 66 -1.42 8.35 9.59
C SER A 66 -0.77 6.98 9.84
N ALA A 67 -0.92 6.40 11.03
CA ALA A 67 -0.34 5.10 11.36
C ALA A 67 -0.91 3.97 10.49
N ALA A 68 -2.23 3.93 10.30
CA ALA A 68 -2.87 2.95 9.42
C ALA A 68 -2.43 3.11 7.97
N THR A 69 -2.26 4.35 7.49
CA THR A 69 -1.78 4.63 6.13
C THR A 69 -0.33 4.17 5.93
N PHE A 70 0.56 4.42 6.89
CA PHE A 70 1.94 3.92 6.80
C PHE A 70 2.01 2.39 6.85
N LEU A 71 1.18 1.75 7.68
CA LEU A 71 1.10 0.30 7.74
C LEU A 71 0.63 -0.27 6.38
N LEU A 72 -0.34 0.38 5.74
CA LEU A 72 -0.81 0.01 4.40
C LEU A 72 0.33 0.08 3.37
N GLN A 73 1.05 1.21 3.34
CA GLN A 73 2.13 1.42 2.38
C GLN A 73 3.28 0.44 2.60
N ALA A 74 3.67 0.21 3.85
CA ALA A 74 4.72 -0.76 4.18
C ALA A 74 4.31 -2.19 3.80
N GLY A 75 3.07 -2.59 4.12
CA GLY A 75 2.55 -3.92 3.82
C GLY A 75 2.53 -4.21 2.32
N VAL A 76 1.99 -3.28 1.52
CA VAL A 76 1.90 -3.42 0.07
C VAL A 76 3.28 -3.45 -0.57
N THR A 77 4.18 -2.56 -0.16
CA THR A 77 5.55 -2.54 -0.68
C THR A 77 6.27 -3.86 -0.37
N LEU A 78 6.15 -4.37 0.86
CA LEU A 78 6.78 -5.63 1.24
C LEU A 78 6.22 -6.83 0.46
N PHE A 79 4.90 -6.92 0.35
CA PHE A 79 4.23 -7.99 -0.38
C PHE A 79 4.63 -8.00 -1.85
N SER A 80 4.51 -6.85 -2.53
CA SER A 80 4.84 -6.74 -3.95
C SER A 80 6.33 -6.91 -4.22
N ALA A 81 7.21 -6.46 -3.31
CA ALA A 81 8.65 -6.70 -3.43
C ALA A 81 9.00 -8.20 -3.31
N ASP A 82 8.34 -8.96 -2.43
CA ASP A 82 8.53 -10.42 -2.35
C ASP A 82 8.07 -11.12 -3.63
N LEU A 83 6.96 -10.69 -4.23
CA LEU A 83 6.49 -11.25 -5.49
C LEU A 83 7.45 -10.94 -6.65
N ALA A 84 7.94 -9.71 -6.74
CA ALA A 84 8.92 -9.32 -7.75
C ALA A 84 10.25 -10.08 -7.55
N ALA A 85 10.71 -10.26 -6.31
CA ALA A 85 11.92 -11.03 -5.99
C ALA A 85 11.82 -12.48 -6.46
N ARG A 86 10.65 -13.12 -6.35
CA ARG A 86 10.46 -14.51 -6.82
C ARG A 86 10.66 -14.66 -8.32
N VAL A 87 10.36 -13.61 -9.07
CA VAL A 87 10.52 -13.59 -10.53
C VAL A 87 11.94 -13.21 -10.90
N TYR A 88 12.45 -12.08 -10.39
CA TYR A 88 13.74 -11.54 -10.83
C TYR A 88 14.96 -12.13 -10.12
N LEU A 89 14.80 -12.59 -8.88
CA LEU A 89 15.89 -13.16 -8.06
C LEU A 89 15.76 -14.68 -7.89
N GLY A 90 14.72 -15.29 -8.47
CA GLY A 90 14.46 -16.74 -8.41
C GLY A 90 14.04 -17.27 -7.02
N GLY A 91 13.70 -16.38 -6.08
CA GLY A 91 13.41 -16.78 -4.69
C GLY A 91 12.65 -15.73 -3.88
N LYS A 92 12.29 -16.08 -2.65
CA LYS A 92 11.63 -15.14 -1.71
C LYS A 92 12.59 -14.03 -1.32
N LEU A 93 12.07 -12.84 -1.04
CA LEU A 93 12.87 -11.72 -0.52
C LEU A 93 13.48 -12.08 0.85
N PHE A 94 12.66 -12.68 1.72
CA PHE A 94 13.05 -13.37 2.94
C PHE A 94 11.90 -14.29 3.41
N PRO A 95 12.12 -15.26 4.32
CA PRO A 95 11.06 -16.12 4.83
C PRO A 95 9.88 -15.30 5.39
N PHE A 96 8.66 -15.61 4.94
CA PHE A 96 7.41 -14.95 5.34
C PHE A 96 7.21 -13.49 4.89
N ALA A 97 8.04 -12.94 3.99
CA ALA A 97 7.86 -11.58 3.48
C ALA A 97 6.47 -11.32 2.89
N ALA A 98 5.99 -12.15 1.95
CA ALA A 98 4.63 -12.02 1.41
C ALA A 98 3.53 -12.19 2.49
N PRO A 99 3.52 -13.25 3.33
CA PRO A 99 2.57 -13.35 4.43
C PRO A 99 2.53 -12.12 5.34
N MET A 100 3.69 -11.60 5.77
CA MET A 100 3.77 -10.40 6.60
C MET A 100 3.22 -9.16 5.89
N GLY A 101 3.60 -8.95 4.63
CA GLY A 101 3.11 -7.83 3.83
C GLY A 101 1.58 -7.87 3.62
N GLY A 102 1.06 -9.05 3.29
CA GLY A 102 -0.38 -9.28 3.15
C GLY A 102 -1.15 -9.07 4.45
N SER A 103 -0.69 -9.65 5.56
CA SER A 103 -1.30 -9.45 6.89
C SER A 103 -1.26 -7.99 7.33
N ALA A 104 -0.14 -7.28 7.12
CA ALA A 104 -0.05 -5.86 7.41
C ALA A 104 -1.05 -5.04 6.58
N THR A 105 -1.22 -5.37 5.29
CA THR A 105 -2.19 -4.72 4.41
C THR A 105 -3.63 -4.95 4.90
N ILE A 106 -3.99 -6.18 5.29
CA ILE A 106 -5.31 -6.49 5.87
C ILE A 106 -5.54 -5.69 7.16
N LEU A 107 -4.58 -5.72 8.09
CA LEU A 107 -4.69 -5.00 9.36
C LEU A 107 -4.82 -3.49 9.14
N ALA A 108 -4.13 -2.92 8.16
CA ALA A 108 -4.23 -1.51 7.81
C ALA A 108 -5.64 -1.15 7.32
N TRP A 109 -6.24 -1.95 6.43
CA TRP A 109 -7.62 -1.72 5.98
C TRP A 109 -8.64 -1.84 7.12
N LEU A 110 -8.49 -2.84 7.99
CA LEU A 110 -9.34 -2.97 9.18
C LEU A 110 -9.18 -1.76 10.12
N ALA A 111 -7.95 -1.29 10.31
CA ALA A 111 -7.66 -0.11 11.12
C ALA A 111 -8.30 1.16 10.50
N LEU A 112 -8.28 1.32 9.18
CA LEU A 112 -8.96 2.41 8.48
C LEU A 112 -10.48 2.33 8.63
N ALA A 113 -11.06 1.13 8.61
CA ALA A 113 -12.50 0.94 8.86
C ALA A 113 -12.88 1.36 10.29
N VAL A 114 -12.08 0.96 11.29
CA VAL A 114 -12.25 1.40 12.68
C VAL A 114 -12.13 2.92 12.79
N TRP A 115 -11.12 3.52 12.16
CA TRP A 115 -10.94 4.97 12.15
C TRP A 115 -12.17 5.71 11.57
N GLY A 116 -12.73 5.20 10.47
CA GLY A 116 -13.95 5.74 9.87
C GLY A 116 -15.16 5.64 10.82
N ALA A 117 -15.35 4.48 11.46
CA ALA A 117 -16.43 4.27 12.44
C ALA A 117 -16.32 5.22 13.64
N LEU A 118 -15.11 5.41 14.17
CA LEU A 118 -14.85 6.39 15.25
C LEU A 118 -15.15 7.84 14.81
N GLY A 119 -14.93 8.15 13.53
CA GLY A 119 -15.28 9.44 12.94
C GLY A 119 -16.79 9.68 12.89
N ILE A 120 -17.58 8.64 12.59
CA ILE A 120 -19.05 8.70 12.59
C ILE A 120 -19.57 8.92 14.01
N ALA A 121 -19.09 8.12 14.98
CA ALA A 121 -19.54 8.18 16.37
C ALA A 121 -19.27 9.53 17.07
N ARG A 122 -18.32 10.33 16.57
CA ARG A 122 -18.02 11.67 17.09
C ARG A 122 -18.95 12.77 16.53
N ARG A 123 -19.65 12.49 15.42
CA ARG A 123 -20.52 13.46 14.74
C ARG A 123 -22.00 13.31 15.10
N GLY A 124 -22.39 12.20 15.71
CA GLY A 124 -23.70 12.02 16.36
C GLY A 124 -23.64 12.47 17.80
#